data_AF-A0A9X2FLV2-F1
#
_entry.id   AF-A0A9X2FLV2-F1
#
_cell.length_a   1.000
_cell.length_b   1.000
_cell.length_c   1.000
_cell.angle_alpha   90.00
_cell.angle_beta   90.00
_cell.angle_gamma   90.00
#
_symmetry.space_group_name_H-M   'P 1'
#
loop_
_entity.id
_entity.type
_entity.pdbx_description
1 polymer ?
#
loop_
_entity_poly.entity_id
_entity_poly.type
_entity_poly.pdbx_seq_one_letter_code
_entity_poly.pdbx_strand_id
1 'polypeptide(L)'
;MLSARNFRKTIRLSHANVLKSYKYPIMELRPQSERIFYASYAGERFVLLSHYTKKQSKTDTKQVEHAMTLLEGWFARKQESVLYLTFISFRYILFISKRYKRTVDIEMMNELYVLGELMEKPKTAYRLRQSMQVSLGRHRKTSFGVIYPLFERLEKEGYITLTIQDDDKRSTRLAAITKKGEARFFNLMHEPVPEGAHTDDIFQIKLDSMQHLPLSKQQDLLDQYMNEQVAIVDDCQAELEHLKKHEKKDHWYAMQKMQLRLKQAQVTQQWIQEFKAALKKNGGFQSND
;
A
#
# COMPACT_ATOMS: atom_id res chain seq x y z
N MET A 1 -13.49 -5.27 -17.43
CA MET A 1 -13.77 -4.02 -18.17
C MET A 1 -14.26 -2.99 -17.16
N LEU A 2 -13.39 -2.15 -16.58
CA LEU A 2 -13.83 -1.06 -15.71
C LEU A 2 -14.44 0.02 -16.61
N SER A 3 -15.76 0.06 -16.65
CA SER A 3 -16.51 1.11 -17.35
C SER A 3 -16.12 2.47 -16.77
N ALA A 4 -15.86 3.45 -17.65
CA ALA A 4 -15.53 4.83 -17.31
C ALA A 4 -16.55 5.50 -16.36
N ARG A 5 -17.75 4.92 -16.21
CA ARG A 5 -18.73 5.28 -15.16
C ARG A 5 -18.15 5.20 -13.74
N ASN A 6 -17.30 4.22 -13.45
CA ASN A 6 -16.68 4.08 -12.12
C ASN A 6 -15.55 5.08 -11.89
N PHE A 7 -14.99 5.67 -12.95
CA PHE A 7 -13.96 6.70 -12.86
C PHE A 7 -14.54 8.08 -12.46
N ARG A 8 -15.80 8.37 -12.86
CA ARG A 8 -16.51 9.61 -12.49
C ARG A 8 -16.90 9.69 -11.01
N LYS A 9 -17.13 8.56 -10.31
CA LYS A 9 -17.56 8.57 -8.90
C LYS A 9 -16.42 8.83 -7.91
N THR A 10 -15.19 8.45 -8.25
CA THR A 10 -14.05 8.53 -7.33
C THR A 10 -13.26 9.84 -7.44
N ILE A 11 -13.39 10.57 -8.56
CA ILE A 11 -12.73 11.86 -8.77
C ILE A 11 -13.82 12.93 -8.92
N ARG A 12 -13.96 13.82 -7.93
CA ARG A 12 -14.75 15.06 -8.14
C ARG A 12 -14.14 15.78 -9.35
N LEU A 13 -14.92 15.90 -10.43
CA LEU A 13 -14.57 16.58 -11.70
C LEU A 13 -14.14 18.06 -11.54
N SER A 14 -14.10 18.59 -10.32
CA SER A 14 -13.70 19.97 -9.98
C SER A 14 -12.19 20.25 -10.09
N HIS A 15 -11.35 19.25 -10.44
CA HIS A 15 -9.89 19.41 -10.53
C HIS A 15 -9.31 19.20 -11.93
N ALA A 16 -10.17 19.04 -12.94
CA ALA A 16 -9.74 18.90 -14.34
C ALA A 16 -9.64 20.28 -15.00
N ASN A 17 -8.43 20.69 -15.39
CA ASN A 17 -8.25 21.90 -16.18
C ASN A 17 -8.40 21.57 -17.67
N VAL A 18 -9.32 22.26 -18.34
CA VAL A 18 -9.51 22.14 -19.80
C VAL A 18 -8.57 23.12 -20.50
N LEU A 19 -7.66 22.58 -21.30
CA LEU A 19 -6.72 23.35 -22.12
C LEU A 19 -7.35 23.60 -23.49
N LYS A 20 -8.01 24.76 -23.65
CA LYS A 20 -8.80 25.10 -24.85
C LYS A 20 -8.00 25.71 -26.00
N SER A 21 -6.76 26.16 -25.76
CA SER A 21 -5.93 26.87 -26.74
C SER A 21 -5.29 25.99 -27.81
N TYR A 22 -5.68 24.72 -27.91
CA TYR A 22 -5.08 23.74 -28.80
C TYR A 22 -6.13 23.12 -29.72
N LYS A 23 -5.67 22.52 -30.83
CA LYS A 23 -6.49 21.97 -31.92
C LYS A 23 -7.63 21.05 -31.47
N TYR A 24 -7.42 20.29 -30.38
CA TYR A 24 -8.45 19.48 -29.73
C TYR A 24 -8.47 19.80 -28.22
N PRO A 25 -9.64 19.72 -27.56
CA PRO A 25 -9.73 19.91 -26.12
C PRO A 25 -9.00 18.78 -25.38
N ILE A 26 -7.91 19.13 -24.70
CA ILE A 26 -7.18 18.26 -23.78
C ILE A 26 -7.51 18.67 -22.35
N MET A 27 -7.73 17.69 -21.49
CA MET A 27 -7.97 17.88 -20.07
C MET A 27 -6.76 17.39 -19.26
N GLU A 28 -6.44 18.10 -18.18
CA GLU A 28 -5.33 17.80 -17.29
C GLU A 28 -5.88 17.50 -15.88
N LEU A 29 -5.72 16.27 -15.41
CA LEU A 29 -5.91 15.93 -13.98
C LEU A 29 -4.63 16.25 -13.21
N ARG A 30 -4.78 16.79 -12.00
CA ARG A 30 -3.68 17.24 -11.16
C ARG A 30 -3.61 16.56 -9.78
N PRO A 31 -3.48 15.23 -9.68
CA PRO A 31 -3.31 14.57 -8.40
C PRO A 31 -1.89 14.84 -7.83
N GLN A 32 -1.81 15.52 -6.70
CA GLN A 32 -0.55 15.78 -5.97
C GLN A 32 0.57 16.39 -6.87
N SER A 33 1.62 15.60 -7.16
CA SER A 33 2.74 15.96 -8.03
C SER A 33 2.57 15.51 -9.48
N GLU A 34 1.60 14.66 -9.78
CA GLU A 34 1.38 14.14 -11.12
C GLU A 34 0.49 15.07 -11.95
N ARG A 35 0.70 15.02 -13.26
CA ARG A 35 -0.14 15.63 -14.28
C ARG A 35 -0.52 14.56 -15.28
N ILE A 36 -1.82 14.37 -15.49
CA ILE A 36 -2.34 13.34 -16.39
C ILE A 36 -3.15 14.02 -17.48
N PHE A 37 -2.74 13.86 -18.73
CA PHE A 37 -3.47 14.37 -19.88
C PHE A 37 -4.41 13.33 -20.44
N TYR A 38 -5.64 13.76 -20.73
CA TYR A 38 -6.67 12.92 -21.31
C TYR A 38 -7.59 13.75 -22.22
N ALA A 39 -8.30 13.09 -23.13
CA ALA A 39 -9.28 13.73 -24.00
C ALA A 39 -10.62 13.00 -23.94
N SER A 40 -11.73 13.73 -24.07
CA SER A 40 -13.05 13.14 -24.23
C SER A 40 -13.22 12.55 -25.62
N TYR A 41 -13.87 11.40 -25.69
CA TYR A 41 -14.21 10.70 -26.91
C TYR A 41 -15.64 10.14 -26.81
N ALA A 42 -16.44 10.30 -27.86
CA ALA A 42 -17.82 9.78 -27.94
C ALA A 42 -18.69 10.14 -26.70
N GLY A 43 -18.55 11.39 -26.21
CA GLY A 43 -19.30 11.96 -25.09
C GLY A 43 -18.88 11.44 -23.70
N GLU A 44 -19.02 10.14 -23.46
CA GLU A 44 -18.86 9.52 -22.14
C GLU A 44 -17.59 8.65 -21.99
N ARG A 45 -16.77 8.57 -23.04
CA ARG A 45 -15.50 7.81 -23.02
C ARG A 45 -14.32 8.78 -23.00
N PHE A 46 -13.18 8.29 -22.52
CA PHE A 46 -11.96 9.09 -22.44
C PHE A 46 -10.77 8.29 -22.94
N VAL A 47 -9.80 9.02 -23.49
CA VAL A 47 -8.51 8.48 -23.93
C VAL A 47 -7.45 9.10 -23.05
N LEU A 48 -6.72 8.27 -22.32
CA LEU A 48 -5.51 8.69 -21.61
C LEU A 48 -4.39 8.86 -22.63
N LEU A 49 -3.71 10.00 -22.59
CA LEU A 49 -2.70 10.38 -23.57
C LEU A 49 -1.30 10.15 -22.99
N SER A 50 -0.96 10.92 -21.96
CA SER A 50 0.36 10.87 -21.31
C SER A 50 0.26 11.36 -19.87
N HIS A 51 1.33 11.17 -19.11
CA HIS A 51 1.49 11.77 -17.80
C HIS A 51 2.92 12.22 -17.59
N TYR A 52 3.11 13.10 -16.61
CA TYR A 52 4.43 13.41 -16.11
C TYR A 52 4.39 13.88 -14.65
N THR A 53 5.49 13.67 -13.94
CA THR A 53 5.70 14.26 -12.61
C THR A 53 6.11 15.71 -12.77
N LYS A 54 5.36 16.63 -12.17
CA LYS A 54 5.60 18.06 -12.28
C LYS A 54 6.91 18.44 -11.60
N LYS A 55 7.73 19.25 -12.28
CA LYS A 55 8.87 19.96 -11.66
C LYS A 55 8.47 21.32 -11.10
N GLN A 56 7.37 21.88 -11.60
CA GLN A 56 6.81 23.18 -11.22
C GLN A 56 5.28 23.12 -11.28
N SER A 57 4.59 24.09 -10.67
CA SER A 57 3.11 24.06 -10.61
C SER A 57 2.45 24.26 -11.98
N LYS A 58 3.09 25.05 -12.85
CA LYS A 58 2.64 25.34 -14.22
C LYS A 58 2.73 24.10 -15.10
N THR A 59 1.71 23.92 -15.94
CA THR A 59 1.67 22.88 -16.96
C THR A 59 2.83 23.08 -17.95
N ASP A 60 3.55 22.01 -18.24
CA ASP A 60 4.68 22.01 -19.16
C ASP A 60 4.15 21.89 -20.60
N THR A 61 4.38 22.93 -21.40
CA THR A 61 3.90 23.02 -22.79
C THR A 61 4.40 21.84 -23.64
N LYS A 62 5.64 21.37 -23.42
CA LYS A 62 6.17 20.22 -24.18
C LYS A 62 5.40 18.94 -23.90
N GLN A 63 4.89 18.80 -22.68
CA GLN A 63 4.08 17.65 -22.28
C GLN A 63 2.67 17.72 -22.87
N VAL A 64 2.13 18.94 -23.04
CA VAL A 64 0.87 19.17 -23.74
C VAL A 64 1.00 18.88 -25.24
N GLU A 65 2.09 19.34 -25.88
CA GLU A 65 2.40 19.03 -27.29
C GLU A 65 2.55 17.53 -27.50
N HIS A 66 3.28 16.84 -26.61
CA HIS A 66 3.39 15.38 -26.66
C HIS A 66 2.02 14.69 -26.52
N ALA A 67 1.18 15.13 -25.58
CA ALA A 67 -0.18 14.62 -25.44
C ALA A 67 -1.01 14.85 -26.72
N MET A 68 -0.84 15.99 -27.39
CA MET A 68 -1.51 16.32 -28.64
C MET A 68 -1.08 15.39 -29.78
N THR A 69 0.22 15.15 -29.95
CA THR A 69 0.73 14.19 -30.95
C THR A 69 0.18 12.79 -30.71
N LEU A 70 0.05 12.37 -29.45
CA LEU A 70 -0.54 11.08 -29.10
C LEU A 70 -2.04 11.03 -29.42
N LEU A 71 -2.77 12.13 -29.20
CA LEU A 71 -4.18 12.23 -29.53
C LEU A 71 -4.41 12.22 -31.05
N GLU A 72 -3.60 12.93 -31.82
CA GLU A 72 -3.66 12.92 -33.29
C GLU A 72 -3.33 11.53 -33.84
N GLY A 73 -2.27 10.90 -33.34
CA GLY A 73 -1.95 9.52 -33.69
C GLY A 73 -3.06 8.55 -33.27
N TRP A 74 -3.73 8.81 -32.16
CA TRP A 74 -4.87 8.02 -31.70
C TRP A 74 -6.08 8.17 -32.64
N PHE A 75 -6.39 9.39 -33.09
CA PHE A 75 -7.45 9.63 -34.09
C PHE A 75 -7.13 8.97 -35.43
N ALA A 76 -5.88 9.06 -35.89
CA ALA A 76 -5.42 8.41 -37.13
C ALA A 76 -5.54 6.88 -37.04
N ARG A 77 -5.10 6.27 -35.93
CA ARG A 77 -5.24 4.82 -35.67
C ARG A 77 -6.68 4.39 -35.37
N LYS A 78 -7.57 5.30 -34.99
CA LYS A 78 -9.00 4.99 -34.85
C LYS A 78 -9.67 4.75 -36.21
N GLN A 79 -9.08 5.24 -37.29
CA GLN A 79 -9.47 4.89 -38.66
C GLN A 79 -8.87 3.54 -39.12
N GLU A 80 -7.83 3.02 -38.43
CA GLU A 80 -7.22 1.72 -38.69
C GLU A 80 -6.95 0.92 -37.39
N SER A 81 -7.87 -0.01 -37.09
CA SER A 81 -7.67 -1.17 -36.19
C SER A 81 -7.55 -0.92 -34.66
N VAL A 82 -8.56 -1.41 -33.94
CA VAL A 82 -8.87 -1.19 -32.50
C VAL A 82 -7.97 -1.96 -31.50
N LEU A 83 -7.08 -2.86 -31.96
CA LEU A 83 -6.43 -3.85 -31.08
C LEU A 83 -5.15 -3.40 -30.36
N TYR A 84 -4.39 -2.43 -30.90
CA TYR A 84 -3.10 -2.04 -30.31
C TYR A 84 -3.22 -1.02 -29.16
N LEU A 85 -4.26 -0.17 -29.19
CA LEU A 85 -4.47 0.92 -28.25
C LEU A 85 -5.12 0.48 -26.92
N THR A 86 -5.85 -0.63 -26.91
CA THR A 86 -6.39 -1.24 -25.69
C THR A 86 -5.29 -1.86 -24.83
N PHE A 87 -4.22 -2.38 -25.42
CA PHE A 87 -3.17 -3.08 -24.69
C PHE A 87 -2.23 -2.15 -23.92
N ILE A 88 -1.81 -1.03 -24.53
CA ILE A 88 -0.93 -0.03 -23.88
C ILE A 88 -1.69 0.74 -22.79
N SER A 89 -2.92 1.18 -23.08
CA SER A 89 -3.77 1.85 -22.11
C SER A 89 -4.11 0.96 -20.91
N PHE A 90 -4.34 -0.34 -21.13
CA PHE A 90 -4.57 -1.30 -20.05
C PHE A 90 -3.33 -1.52 -19.19
N ARG A 91 -2.14 -1.80 -19.77
CA ARG A 91 -0.90 -1.97 -18.98
C ARG A 91 -0.56 -0.72 -18.16
N TYR A 92 -0.84 0.45 -18.73
CA TYR A 92 -0.58 1.73 -18.09
C TYR A 92 -1.58 2.04 -16.97
N ILE A 93 -2.89 1.81 -17.17
CA ILE A 93 -3.90 1.88 -16.10
C ILE A 93 -3.60 0.87 -14.99
N LEU A 94 -3.20 -0.35 -15.35
CA LEU A 94 -2.80 -1.39 -14.41
C LEU A 94 -1.53 -0.99 -13.63
N PHE A 95 -0.60 -0.27 -14.26
CA PHE A 95 0.60 0.24 -13.60
C PHE A 95 0.26 1.35 -12.60
N ILE A 96 -0.56 2.34 -12.99
CA ILE A 96 -1.03 3.39 -12.07
C ILE A 96 -1.83 2.79 -10.93
N SER A 97 -2.75 1.86 -11.21
CA SER A 97 -3.57 1.25 -10.16
C SER A 97 -2.74 0.42 -9.20
N LYS A 98 -1.77 -0.36 -9.69
CA LYS A 98 -0.81 -1.09 -8.83
C LYS A 98 0.07 -0.15 -8.02
N ARG A 99 0.53 0.96 -8.59
CA ARG A 99 1.34 1.96 -7.87
C ARG A 99 0.52 2.68 -6.81
N TYR A 100 -0.71 3.08 -7.13
CA TYR A 100 -1.63 3.72 -6.19
C TYR A 100 -1.99 2.77 -5.05
N LYS A 101 -2.36 1.51 -5.34
CA LYS A 101 -2.63 0.49 -4.33
C LYS A 101 -1.43 0.31 -3.40
N ARG A 102 -0.23 0.19 -3.95
CA ARG A 102 1.01 0.11 -3.16
C ARG A 102 1.20 1.31 -2.22
N THR A 103 0.96 2.53 -2.70
CA THR A 103 1.06 3.72 -1.85
C THR A 103 0.06 3.70 -0.70
N VAL A 104 -1.19 3.33 -0.98
CA VAL A 104 -2.23 3.21 0.05
C VAL A 104 -1.88 2.13 1.07
N ASP A 105 -1.43 0.96 0.64
CA ASP A 105 -1.04 -0.14 1.53
C ASP A 105 0.13 0.28 2.44
N ILE A 106 1.11 1.02 1.91
CA ILE A 106 2.24 1.56 2.68
C ILE A 106 1.77 2.59 3.71
N GLU A 107 0.91 3.52 3.32
CA GLU A 107 0.36 4.54 4.22
C GLU A 107 -0.43 3.90 5.36
N MET A 108 -1.31 2.94 5.03
CA MET A 108 -2.07 2.15 5.99
C MET A 108 -1.16 1.37 6.95
N MET A 109 -0.15 0.67 6.42
CA MET A 109 0.82 -0.10 7.21
C MET A 109 1.58 0.80 8.21
N ASN A 110 2.09 1.94 7.75
CA ASN A 110 2.85 2.85 8.61
C ASN A 110 1.94 3.51 9.67
N GLU A 111 0.72 3.87 9.30
CA GLU A 111 -0.26 4.42 10.22
C GLU A 111 -0.64 3.41 11.30
N LEU A 112 -0.91 2.16 10.90
CA LEU A 112 -1.20 1.07 11.83
C LEU A 112 -0.04 0.86 12.82
N TYR A 113 1.19 0.81 12.32
CA TYR A 113 2.38 0.67 13.16
C TYR A 113 2.51 1.82 14.17
N VAL A 114 2.43 3.07 13.70
CA VAL A 114 2.58 4.25 14.55
C VAL A 114 1.49 4.29 15.62
N LEU A 115 0.23 4.08 15.24
CA LEU A 115 -0.86 4.11 16.22
C LEU A 115 -0.76 2.95 17.20
N GLY A 116 -0.44 1.73 16.75
CA GLY A 116 -0.24 0.57 17.63
C GLY A 116 0.86 0.80 18.65
N GLU A 117 2.01 1.33 18.24
CA GLU A 117 3.09 1.67 19.17
C GLU A 117 2.72 2.76 20.18
N LEU A 118 1.81 3.67 19.81
CA LEU A 118 1.33 4.75 20.67
C LEU A 118 0.18 4.32 21.59
N MET A 119 -0.46 3.17 21.35
CA MET A 119 -1.37 2.53 22.31
C MET A 119 -0.64 2.16 23.59
N GLU A 120 0.64 1.79 23.50
CA GLU A 120 1.46 1.41 24.66
C GLU A 120 1.88 2.60 25.51
N LYS A 121 2.43 3.63 24.85
CA LYS A 121 2.89 4.86 25.51
C LYS A 121 3.24 5.95 24.51
N PRO A 122 3.26 7.23 24.96
CA PRO A 122 3.77 8.32 24.14
C PRO A 122 5.23 8.10 23.70
N LYS A 123 5.52 8.35 22.42
CA LYS A 123 6.84 8.11 21.80
C LYS A 123 7.23 9.25 20.86
N THR A 124 8.53 9.47 20.72
CA THR A 124 9.07 10.42 19.72
C THR A 124 9.18 9.75 18.36
N ALA A 125 9.16 10.54 17.28
CA ALA A 125 9.35 10.04 15.91
C ALA A 125 10.66 9.23 15.75
N TYR A 126 11.72 9.63 16.47
CA TYR A 126 12.98 8.91 16.49
C TYR A 126 12.84 7.49 17.08
N ARG A 127 12.18 7.38 18.24
CA ARG A 127 11.97 6.09 18.91
C ARG A 127 11.11 5.15 18.07
N LEU A 128 10.02 5.64 17.50
CA LEU A 128 9.18 4.84 16.59
C LEU A 128 9.94 4.32 15.37
N ARG A 129 10.77 5.16 14.75
CA ARG A 129 11.61 4.71 13.63
C ARG A 129 12.54 3.58 14.04
N GLN A 130 13.16 3.70 15.23
CA GLN A 130 14.11 2.71 15.73
C GLN A 130 13.42 1.38 16.03
N SER A 131 12.28 1.39 16.72
CA SER A 131 11.51 0.17 17.01
C SER A 131 10.96 -0.47 15.73
N MET A 132 10.54 0.32 14.74
CA MET A 132 9.99 -0.21 13.47
C MET A 132 11.02 -1.04 12.70
N GLN A 133 12.29 -0.59 12.68
CA GLN A 133 13.38 -1.32 12.02
C GLN A 133 13.69 -2.65 12.70
N VAL A 134 13.43 -2.76 14.00
CA VAL A 134 13.59 -4.00 14.75
C VAL A 134 12.40 -4.93 14.50
N SER A 135 11.17 -4.41 14.63
CA SER A 135 9.92 -5.15 14.46
C SER A 135 9.77 -5.75 13.04
N LEU A 136 10.01 -4.95 11.99
CA LEU A 136 9.90 -5.41 10.60
C LEU A 136 11.18 -6.06 10.04
N GLY A 137 12.21 -6.22 10.88
CA GLY A 137 13.47 -6.84 10.50
C GLY A 137 14.47 -5.93 9.78
N ARG A 138 15.74 -6.36 9.80
CA ARG A 138 16.93 -5.57 9.39
C ARG A 138 16.89 -5.01 7.96
N HIS A 139 16.13 -5.63 7.07
CA HIS A 139 16.08 -5.24 5.66
C HIS A 139 15.00 -4.19 5.35
N ARG A 140 14.10 -3.90 6.31
CA ARG A 140 13.08 -2.86 6.21
C ARG A 140 13.62 -1.51 6.69
N LYS A 141 13.97 -0.64 5.75
CA LYS A 141 14.41 0.73 6.05
C LYS A 141 13.24 1.70 6.02
N THR A 142 12.76 2.11 7.18
CA THR A 142 11.88 3.29 7.29
C THR A 142 12.72 4.56 7.39
N SER A 143 12.52 5.48 6.44
CA SER A 143 13.22 6.77 6.42
C SER A 143 12.49 7.80 7.31
N PHE A 144 13.23 8.80 7.79
CA PHE A 144 12.62 9.94 8.49
C PHE A 144 11.62 10.70 7.60
N GLY A 145 11.82 10.68 6.27
CA GLY A 145 10.88 11.26 5.30
C GLY A 145 9.54 10.54 5.19
N VAL A 146 9.34 9.42 5.89
CA VAL A 146 8.05 8.73 6.02
C VAL A 146 7.37 9.06 7.35
N ILE A 147 8.11 8.98 8.47
CA ILE A 147 7.54 9.14 9.82
C ILE A 147 7.10 10.57 10.13
N TYR A 148 7.91 11.59 9.77
CA TYR A 148 7.57 12.98 10.12
C TYR A 148 6.33 13.51 9.37
N PRO A 149 6.20 13.35 8.03
CA PRO A 149 4.98 13.74 7.34
C PRO A 149 3.75 12.96 7.82
N LEU A 150 3.94 11.70 8.22
CA LEU A 150 2.87 10.91 8.82
C LEU A 150 2.40 11.52 10.15
N PHE A 151 3.32 11.93 11.02
CA PHE A 151 2.96 12.60 12.28
C PHE A 151 2.16 13.87 12.07
N GLU A 152 2.62 14.74 11.16
CA GLU A 152 1.92 15.98 10.83
C GLU A 152 0.50 15.71 10.31
N ARG A 153 0.33 14.67 9.49
CA ARG A 153 -0.99 14.22 9.03
C ARG A 153 -1.86 13.71 10.18
N LEU A 154 -1.34 12.80 11.00
CA LEU A 154 -2.09 12.21 12.12
C LEU A 154 -2.50 13.26 13.15
N GLU A 155 -1.64 14.25 13.42
CA GLU A 155 -1.96 15.38 14.29
C GLU A 155 -3.05 16.25 13.68
N LYS A 156 -2.92 16.62 12.40
CA LYS A 156 -3.93 17.41 11.68
C LYS A 156 -5.29 16.71 11.63
N GLU A 157 -5.29 15.38 11.48
CA GLU A 157 -6.50 14.56 11.51
C GLU A 157 -7.04 14.35 12.93
N GLY A 158 -6.31 14.79 13.95
CA GLY A 158 -6.69 14.69 15.36
C GLY A 158 -6.58 13.27 15.91
N TYR A 159 -5.76 12.40 15.31
CA TYR A 159 -5.49 11.05 15.79
C TYR A 159 -4.42 11.03 16.88
N ILE A 160 -3.45 11.94 16.82
CA ILE A 160 -2.41 12.11 17.84
C ILE A 160 -2.31 13.57 18.28
N THR A 161 -1.68 13.81 19.43
CA THR A 161 -1.22 15.13 19.88
C THR A 161 0.30 15.16 19.92
N LEU A 162 0.93 16.25 19.48
CA LEU A 162 2.37 16.47 19.63
C LEU A 162 2.64 17.52 20.70
N THR A 163 3.39 17.15 21.74
CA THR A 163 3.86 18.09 22.78
C THR A 163 5.37 18.28 22.68
N ILE A 164 5.84 19.50 22.92
CA ILE A 164 7.27 19.81 23.01
C ILE A 164 7.72 19.37 24.41
N GLN A 165 8.84 18.65 24.50
CA GLN A 165 9.47 18.43 25.80
C GLN A 165 10.23 19.70 26.20
N ASP A 166 9.83 20.30 27.33
CA ASP A 166 10.28 21.62 27.81
C ASP A 166 11.79 21.73 28.12
N ASP A 167 12.58 20.67 27.96
CA ASP A 167 13.99 20.60 28.34
C ASP A 167 14.95 20.24 27.18
N ASP A 168 14.47 20.16 25.93
CA ASP A 168 15.31 19.78 24.79
C ASP A 168 15.65 20.98 23.88
N LYS A 169 16.95 21.28 23.74
CA LYS A 169 17.50 22.28 22.80
C LYS A 169 17.21 21.93 21.34
N ARG A 170 16.88 20.66 21.05
CA ARG A 170 16.23 20.23 19.82
C ARG A 170 14.75 20.11 20.14
N SER A 171 13.86 20.80 19.43
CA SER A 171 12.40 20.76 19.61
C SER A 171 11.81 19.35 19.36
N THR A 172 12.15 18.37 20.20
CA THR A 172 11.73 16.97 20.09
C THR A 172 10.28 16.89 20.51
N ARG A 173 9.43 16.44 19.56
CA ARG A 173 7.99 16.31 19.77
C ARG A 173 7.66 14.89 20.26
N LEU A 174 6.96 14.82 21.39
CA LEU A 174 6.41 13.59 21.95
C LEU A 174 4.99 13.41 21.39
N ALA A 175 4.73 12.30 20.71
CA ALA A 175 3.41 11.97 20.22
C ALA A 175 2.65 11.13 21.25
N ALA A 176 1.39 11.46 21.49
CA ALA A 176 0.45 10.65 22.26
C ALA A 176 -0.81 10.38 21.42
N ILE A 177 -1.38 9.18 21.54
CA ILE A 177 -2.62 8.83 20.83
C ILE A 177 -3.83 9.50 21.51
N THR A 178 -4.82 9.89 20.72
CA THR A 178 -6.11 10.42 21.21
C THR A 178 -7.19 9.33 21.17
N LYS A 179 -8.36 9.58 21.77
CA LYS A 179 -9.53 8.69 21.62
C LYS A 179 -9.96 8.48 20.17
N LYS A 180 -9.81 9.51 19.33
CA LYS A 180 -10.06 9.38 17.89
C LYS A 180 -9.01 8.50 17.21
N GLY A 181 -7.75 8.59 17.65
CA GLY A 181 -6.65 7.74 17.20
C GLY A 181 -6.83 6.29 17.60
N GLU A 182 -7.25 6.02 18.84
CA GLU A 182 -7.59 4.67 19.32
C GLU A 182 -8.66 4.02 18.42
N ALA A 183 -9.75 4.75 18.14
CA ALA A 183 -10.79 4.27 17.22
C ALA A 183 -10.26 4.00 15.80
N ARG A 184 -9.34 4.84 15.30
CA ARG A 184 -8.69 4.63 14.00
C ARG A 184 -7.78 3.40 14.00
N PHE A 185 -7.00 3.20 15.06
CA PHE A 185 -6.18 2.00 15.26
C PHE A 185 -7.04 0.74 15.19
N PHE A 186 -8.15 0.69 15.93
CA PHE A 186 -9.06 -0.45 15.86
C PHE A 186 -9.64 -0.65 14.46
N ASN A 187 -10.02 0.42 13.75
CA ASN A 187 -10.49 0.29 12.36
C ASN A 187 -9.43 -0.37 11.46
N LEU A 188 -8.16 0.04 11.58
CA LEU A 188 -7.05 -0.56 10.81
C LEU A 188 -6.78 -2.02 11.19
N MET A 189 -6.94 -2.37 12.48
CA MET A 189 -6.87 -3.77 12.92
C MET A 189 -7.97 -4.62 12.28
N HIS A 190 -9.17 -4.07 12.04
CA HIS A 190 -10.28 -4.75 11.38
C HIS A 190 -10.17 -4.81 9.85
N GLU A 191 -9.42 -3.88 9.22
CA GLU A 191 -9.23 -3.89 7.76
C GLU A 191 -8.55 -5.19 7.30
N PRO A 192 -8.97 -5.79 6.16
CA PRO A 192 -8.35 -7.00 5.65
C PRO A 192 -6.89 -6.73 5.25
N VAL A 193 -6.01 -7.71 5.45
CA VAL A 193 -4.62 -7.59 5.02
C VAL A 193 -4.57 -7.63 3.48
N PRO A 194 -4.09 -6.56 2.80
CA PRO A 194 -4.00 -6.56 1.34
C PRO A 194 -2.96 -7.55 0.85
N GLU A 195 -3.30 -8.27 -0.22
CA GLU A 195 -2.33 -9.07 -0.97
C GLU A 195 -1.37 -8.14 -1.76
N GLY A 196 -0.06 -8.29 -1.53
CA GLY A 196 0.97 -7.50 -2.19
C GLY A 196 2.34 -7.53 -1.50
N ALA A 197 3.17 -6.54 -1.81
CA ALA A 197 4.57 -6.47 -1.35
C ALA A 197 4.74 -6.14 0.14
N HIS A 198 3.64 -5.89 0.87
CA HIS A 198 3.62 -5.48 2.28
C HIS A 198 2.77 -6.42 3.14
N THR A 199 2.25 -7.52 2.57
CA THR A 199 1.36 -8.45 3.25
C THR A 199 1.98 -8.98 4.55
N ASP A 200 3.21 -9.49 4.47
CA ASP A 200 3.91 -10.02 5.64
C ASP A 200 4.16 -8.95 6.70
N ASP A 201 4.61 -7.74 6.32
CA ASP A 201 4.85 -6.66 7.29
C ASP A 201 3.58 -6.25 8.01
N ILE A 202 2.45 -6.18 7.30
CA ILE A 202 1.16 -5.85 7.90
C ILE A 202 0.74 -6.96 8.89
N PHE A 203 0.96 -8.23 8.55
CA PHE A 203 0.75 -9.32 9.51
C PHE A 203 1.65 -9.19 10.74
N GLN A 204 2.96 -8.94 10.58
CA GLN A 204 3.87 -8.77 11.72
C GLN A 204 3.42 -7.63 12.64
N ILE A 205 3.00 -6.49 12.08
CA ILE A 205 2.49 -5.36 12.88
C ILE A 205 1.20 -5.74 13.61
N LYS A 206 0.26 -6.41 12.92
CA LYS A 206 -1.01 -6.84 13.54
C LYS A 206 -0.77 -7.86 14.64
N LEU A 207 0.14 -8.81 14.45
CA LEU A 207 0.50 -9.83 15.45
C LEU A 207 1.12 -9.20 16.69
N ASP A 208 1.97 -8.19 16.53
CA ASP A 208 2.56 -7.43 17.64
C ASP A 208 1.49 -6.64 18.42
N SER A 209 0.50 -6.07 17.71
CA SER A 209 -0.54 -5.23 18.30
C SER A 209 -1.81 -5.98 18.72
N MET A 210 -1.88 -7.30 18.56
CA MET A 210 -3.14 -8.05 18.75
C MET A 210 -3.59 -8.13 20.21
N GLN A 211 -2.73 -7.79 21.17
CA GLN A 211 -3.07 -7.73 22.60
C GLN A 211 -4.25 -6.78 22.90
N HIS A 212 -4.51 -5.78 22.05
CA HIS A 212 -5.66 -4.89 22.18
C HIS A 212 -6.98 -5.49 21.67
N LEU A 213 -6.94 -6.66 21.03
CA LEU A 213 -8.13 -7.31 20.49
C LEU A 213 -8.70 -8.32 21.49
N PRO A 214 -10.04 -8.55 21.48
CA PRO A 214 -10.62 -9.67 22.21
C PRO A 214 -10.07 -11.00 21.70
N LEU A 215 -10.00 -12.01 22.58
CA LEU A 215 -9.42 -13.32 22.26
C LEU A 215 -9.96 -13.95 20.98
N SER A 216 -11.27 -13.82 20.70
CA SER A 216 -11.86 -14.32 19.45
C SER A 216 -11.24 -13.69 18.21
N LYS A 217 -10.98 -12.38 18.24
CA LYS A 217 -10.35 -11.64 17.13
C LYS A 217 -8.86 -11.91 17.02
N GLN A 218 -8.18 -12.19 18.12
CA GLN A 218 -6.80 -12.69 18.09
C GLN A 218 -6.72 -14.05 17.38
N GLN A 219 -7.68 -14.95 17.65
CA GLN A 219 -7.77 -16.25 16.97
C GLN A 219 -8.08 -16.07 15.48
N ASP A 220 -9.04 -15.20 15.12
CA ASP A 220 -9.38 -14.88 13.72
C ASP A 220 -8.15 -14.36 12.94
N LEU A 221 -7.33 -13.50 13.56
CA LEU A 221 -6.10 -12.98 12.94
C LEU A 221 -5.08 -14.10 12.69
N LEU A 222 -4.91 -15.00 13.65
CA LEU A 222 -4.01 -16.15 13.50
C LEU A 222 -4.52 -17.13 12.43
N ASP A 223 -5.83 -17.27 12.25
CA ASP A 223 -6.42 -18.04 11.16
C ASP A 223 -6.19 -17.41 9.80
N GLN A 224 -6.29 -16.08 9.68
CA GLN A 224 -5.94 -15.38 8.46
C GLN A 224 -4.46 -15.57 8.11
N TYR A 225 -3.57 -15.47 9.11
CA TYR A 225 -2.14 -15.68 8.90
C TYR A 225 -1.82 -17.15 8.56
N MET A 226 -2.52 -18.12 9.16
CA MET A 226 -2.42 -19.53 8.80
C MET A 226 -2.76 -19.77 7.34
N ASN A 227 -3.85 -19.18 6.85
CA ASN A 227 -4.28 -19.33 5.45
C ASN A 227 -3.23 -18.78 4.47
N GLU A 228 -2.57 -17.66 4.81
CA GLU A 228 -1.44 -17.13 4.03
C GLU A 228 -0.29 -18.15 3.98
N GLN A 229 0.07 -18.76 5.12
CA GLN A 229 1.13 -19.77 5.15
C GLN A 229 0.76 -21.03 4.38
N VAL A 230 -0.51 -21.46 4.42
CA VAL A 230 -1.02 -22.59 3.60
C VAL A 230 -0.83 -22.30 2.12
N ALA A 231 -1.24 -21.12 1.65
CA ALA A 231 -1.05 -20.72 0.25
C ALA A 231 0.43 -20.72 -0.15
N ILE A 232 1.32 -20.23 0.72
CA ILE A 232 2.78 -20.26 0.47
C ILE A 232 3.30 -21.70 0.37
N VAL A 233 2.84 -22.61 1.23
CA VAL A 233 3.20 -24.03 1.18
C VAL A 233 2.76 -24.66 -0.13
N ASP A 234 1.51 -24.45 -0.53
CA ASP A 234 0.93 -25.00 -1.76
C ASP A 234 1.70 -24.51 -3.00
N ASP A 235 1.94 -23.20 -3.09
CA ASP A 235 2.73 -22.58 -4.17
C ASP A 235 4.15 -23.16 -4.24
N CYS A 236 4.82 -23.30 -3.09
CA CYS A 236 6.19 -23.83 -3.05
C CYS A 236 6.22 -25.31 -3.45
N GLN A 237 5.24 -26.10 -3.04
CA GLN A 237 5.15 -27.51 -3.44
C GLN A 237 4.90 -27.65 -4.94
N ALA A 238 3.96 -26.89 -5.49
CA ALA A 238 3.68 -26.88 -6.93
C ALA A 238 4.92 -26.51 -7.76
N GLU A 239 5.67 -25.48 -7.34
CA GLU A 239 6.90 -25.06 -8.02
C GLU A 239 8.01 -26.11 -7.90
N LEU A 240 8.17 -26.75 -6.73
CA LEU A 240 9.14 -27.83 -6.55
C LEU A 240 8.85 -29.02 -7.46
N GLU A 241 7.57 -29.43 -7.60
CA GLU A 241 7.17 -30.49 -8.52
C GLU A 241 7.39 -30.10 -9.99
N HIS A 242 7.21 -28.83 -10.34
CA HIS A 242 7.53 -28.34 -11.68
C HIS A 242 9.04 -28.38 -11.97
N LEU A 243 9.87 -27.88 -11.04
CA LEU A 243 11.33 -27.82 -11.20
C LEU A 243 11.96 -29.22 -11.32
N LYS A 244 11.41 -30.23 -10.61
CA LYS A 244 11.87 -31.63 -10.69
C LYS A 244 11.73 -32.25 -12.09
N LYS A 245 10.82 -31.76 -12.95
CA LYS A 245 10.55 -32.35 -14.28
C LYS A 245 11.71 -32.21 -15.25
N HIS A 246 12.60 -31.25 -15.05
CA HIS A 246 13.74 -31.02 -15.93
C HIS A 246 14.98 -30.79 -15.06
N GLU A 247 15.96 -31.69 -15.12
CA GLU A 247 17.16 -31.56 -14.30
C GLU A 247 18.15 -30.60 -14.98
N LYS A 248 18.26 -29.40 -14.42
CA LYS A 248 19.22 -28.37 -14.84
C LYS A 248 19.87 -27.73 -13.61
N LYS A 249 21.11 -27.23 -13.77
CA LYS A 249 21.88 -26.63 -12.69
C LYS A 249 21.17 -25.42 -12.05
N ASP A 250 20.54 -24.57 -12.86
CA ASP A 250 19.73 -23.44 -12.40
C ASP A 250 18.48 -23.89 -11.61
N HIS A 251 17.82 -24.97 -12.05
CA HIS A 251 16.70 -25.56 -11.34
C HIS A 251 17.10 -26.07 -9.95
N TRP A 252 18.30 -26.65 -9.80
CA TRP A 252 18.79 -27.09 -8.49
C TRP A 252 18.87 -25.94 -7.48
N TYR A 253 19.47 -24.79 -7.86
CA TYR A 253 19.53 -23.62 -6.98
C TYR A 253 18.14 -23.04 -6.69
N ALA A 254 17.25 -23.01 -7.68
CA ALA A 254 15.87 -22.57 -7.49
C ALA A 254 15.12 -23.48 -6.49
N MET A 255 15.31 -24.81 -6.59
CA MET A 255 14.75 -25.77 -5.64
C MET A 255 15.26 -25.56 -4.21
N GLN A 256 16.56 -25.31 -4.01
CA GLN A 256 17.10 -25.02 -2.66
C GLN A 256 16.43 -23.79 -2.04
N LYS A 257 16.23 -22.74 -2.84
CA LYS A 257 15.51 -21.53 -2.40
C LYS A 257 14.04 -21.82 -2.07
N MET A 258 13.34 -22.59 -2.90
CA MET A 258 11.95 -22.97 -2.65
C MET A 258 11.80 -23.86 -1.43
N GLN A 259 12.74 -24.79 -1.21
CA GLN A 259 12.77 -25.63 -0.01
C GLN A 259 12.97 -24.80 1.27
N LEU A 260 13.81 -23.77 1.24
CA LEU A 260 13.95 -22.85 2.38
C LEU A 260 12.61 -22.15 2.68
N ARG A 261 11.94 -21.61 1.66
CA ARG A 261 10.65 -20.92 1.82
C ARG A 261 9.57 -21.86 2.35
N LEU A 262 9.51 -23.09 1.83
CA LEU A 262 8.59 -24.13 2.30
C LEU A 262 8.81 -24.43 3.79
N LYS A 263 10.06 -24.66 4.21
CA LYS A 263 10.39 -24.92 5.62
C LYS A 263 10.02 -23.76 6.53
N GLN A 264 10.28 -22.52 6.10
CA GLN A 264 9.88 -21.33 6.85
C GLN A 264 8.37 -21.29 7.07
N ALA A 265 7.57 -21.46 6.00
CA ALA A 265 6.11 -21.45 6.11
C ALA A 265 5.58 -22.58 7.00
N GLN A 266 6.12 -23.80 6.90
CA GLN A 266 5.74 -24.93 7.75
C GLN A 266 6.03 -24.68 9.23
N VAL A 267 7.21 -24.15 9.54
CA VAL A 267 7.57 -23.76 10.92
C VAL A 267 6.64 -22.66 11.42
N THR A 268 6.29 -21.69 10.57
CA THR A 268 5.32 -20.65 10.92
C THR A 268 3.93 -21.22 11.19
N GLN A 269 3.44 -22.18 10.39
CA GLN A 269 2.17 -22.87 10.64
C GLN A 269 2.17 -23.56 12.00
N GLN A 270 3.25 -24.28 12.33
CA GLN A 270 3.39 -24.93 13.64
C GLN A 270 3.35 -23.90 14.77
N TRP A 271 4.15 -22.82 14.65
CA TRP A 271 4.16 -21.73 15.63
C TRP A 271 2.76 -21.12 15.84
N ILE A 272 1.99 -20.90 14.76
CA ILE A 272 0.62 -20.38 14.87
C ILE A 272 -0.26 -21.33 15.69
N GLN A 273 -0.20 -22.64 15.45
CA GLN A 273 -1.01 -23.61 16.19
C GLN A 273 -0.65 -23.63 17.68
N GLU A 274 0.65 -23.65 17.99
CA GLU A 274 1.16 -23.58 19.36
C GLU A 274 0.72 -22.29 20.04
N PHE A 275 0.80 -21.16 19.33
CA PHE A 275 0.40 -19.86 19.87
C PHE A 275 -1.11 -19.76 20.11
N LYS A 276 -1.93 -20.26 19.17
CA LYS A 276 -3.39 -20.34 19.36
C LYS A 276 -3.75 -21.14 20.60
N ALA A 277 -3.09 -22.26 20.84
CA ALA A 277 -3.30 -23.08 22.04
C ALA A 277 -2.88 -22.35 23.33
N ALA A 278 -1.71 -21.69 23.32
CA ALA A 278 -1.21 -20.90 24.44
C ALA A 278 -2.16 -19.74 24.79
N LEU A 279 -2.68 -19.01 23.80
CA LEU A 279 -3.63 -17.91 24.01
C LEU A 279 -4.93 -18.38 24.65
N LYS A 280 -5.49 -19.51 24.19
CA LYS A 280 -6.70 -20.09 24.80
C LYS A 280 -6.46 -20.47 26.26
N LYS A 281 -5.31 -21.09 26.56
CA LYS A 281 -4.94 -21.48 27.93
C LYS A 281 -4.81 -20.27 28.85
N ASN A 282 -4.28 -19.16 28.35
CA ASN A 282 -4.07 -17.94 29.12
C ASN A 282 -5.29 -17.00 29.14
N GLY A 283 -6.44 -17.38 28.54
CA GLY A 283 -7.65 -16.55 28.48
C GLY A 283 -7.57 -15.34 27.54
N GLY A 284 -6.49 -15.25 26.74
CA GLY A 284 -6.04 -14.01 26.12
C GLY A 284 -5.51 -13.03 27.18
N PHE A 285 -4.53 -12.19 26.82
CA PHE A 285 -4.23 -11.00 27.63
C PHE A 285 -5.41 -10.04 27.47
N GLN A 286 -6.51 -10.29 28.19
CA GLN A 286 -7.60 -9.36 28.26
C GLN A 286 -7.05 -8.13 28.97
N SER A 287 -7.03 -6.99 28.28
CA SER A 287 -6.91 -5.70 28.94
C SER A 287 -8.13 -5.55 29.86
N ASN A 288 -7.97 -5.94 31.12
CA ASN A 288 -8.89 -5.58 32.19
C ASN A 288 -8.64 -4.10 32.51
N ASP A 289 -9.06 -3.21 31.62
CA ASP A 289 -9.16 -1.76 31.83
C ASP A 289 -10.36 -1.19 31.07
#